data_AF-A0A3B8SJZ6-F1
#
_entry.id   AF-A0A3B8SJZ6-F1
#
_cell.length_a   1.000
_cell.length_b   1.000
_cell.length_c   1.000
_cell.angle_alpha   90.00
_cell.angle_beta   90.00
_cell.angle_gamma   90.00
#
_symmetry.space_group_name_H-M   'P 1'
#
loop_
_entity.id
_entity.type
_entity.pdbx_description
1 polymer ?
#
loop_
_entity_poly.entity_id
_entity_poly.type
_entity_poly.pdbx_seq_one_letter_code
_entity_poly.pdbx_strand_id
1 'polypeptide(L)' 'MGKQELVEFMAAKAGLSKADAARALDAALEGITTGLKKEGKVALVGFGTFSAKKRA' A
#
# COMPACT_ATOMS: atom_id res chain seq x y z
N MET A 1 -0.93 -14.93 1.58
CA MET A 1 -0.53 -13.57 1.99
C MET A 1 -1.73 -12.64 2.00
N GLY A 2 -2.49 -12.66 3.09
CA GLY A 2 -3.51 -11.66 3.41
C GLY A 2 -2.93 -10.45 4.15
N LYS A 3 -3.78 -9.50 4.54
CA LYS A 3 -3.35 -8.26 5.22
C LYS A 3 -2.51 -8.52 6.47
N GLN A 4 -2.95 -9.45 7.34
CA GLN A 4 -2.24 -9.79 8.58
C GLN A 4 -0.86 -10.39 8.30
N GLU A 5 -0.76 -11.35 7.38
CA GLU A 5 0.52 -11.96 7.00
C GLU A 5 1.49 -10.92 6.42
N LEU A 6 0.98 -9.92 5.67
CA LEU A 6 1.79 -8.81 5.16
C LEU A 6 2.31 -7.89 6.28
N VAL A 7 1.49 -7.60 7.29
CA VAL A 7 1.89 -6.80 8.46
C VAL A 7 2.99 -7.52 9.25
N GLU A 8 2.85 -8.82 9.46
CA GLU A 8 3.88 -9.61 10.16
C GLU A 8 5.19 -9.66 9.38
N PHE A 9 5.11 -9.83 8.06
CA PHE A 9 6.28 -9.75 7.20
C PHE A 9 6.97 -8.38 7.27
N MET A 10 6.20 -7.29 7.18
CA MET A 10 6.72 -5.93 7.27
C MET A 10 7.36 -5.66 8.64
N ALA A 11 6.69 -6.05 9.72
CA ALA A 11 7.22 -5.92 11.08
C ALA A 11 8.58 -6.62 11.22
N ALA A 12 8.66 -7.88 10.77
CA ALA A 12 9.88 -8.67 10.85
C ALA A 12 11.01 -8.13 9.95
N LYS A 13 10.70 -7.70 8.71
CA LYS A 13 11.72 -7.29 7.73
C LYS A 13 12.17 -5.83 7.88
N ALA A 14 11.31 -4.95 8.38
CA ALA A 14 11.62 -3.54 8.58
C ALA A 14 11.97 -3.20 10.04
N GLY A 15 11.94 -4.17 10.96
CA GLY A 15 12.23 -3.94 12.38
C GLY A 15 11.18 -3.07 13.07
N LEU A 16 9.93 -3.15 12.61
CA LEU A 16 8.81 -2.36 13.14
C LEU A 16 8.03 -3.16 14.19
N SER A 17 7.36 -2.47 15.11
CA SER A 17 6.33 -3.12 15.91
C SER A 17 5.16 -3.56 14.99
N LYS A 18 4.38 -4.57 15.40
CA LYS A 18 3.18 -4.98 14.64
C LYS A 18 2.20 -3.81 14.45
N ALA A 19 2.08 -2.93 15.45
CA ALA A 19 1.23 -1.75 15.38
C ALA A 19 1.75 -0.73 14.36
N ASP A 20 3.06 -0.50 14.30
CA ASP A 20 3.66 0.40 13.32
C ASP A 20 3.55 -0.16 11.90
N ALA A 21 3.80 -1.45 11.72
CA ALA A 21 3.66 -2.10 10.42
C ALA A 21 2.21 -2.05 9.90
N ALA A 22 1.23 -2.25 10.78
CA ALA A 22 -0.19 -2.09 10.43
C ALA A 22 -0.51 -0.66 9.98
N ARG A 23 -0.08 0.34 10.76
CA ARG A 23 -0.26 1.76 10.42
C ARG A 23 0.42 2.15 9.12
N ALA A 24 1.64 1.66 8.89
CA ALA A 24 2.39 1.92 7.66
C ALA A 24 1.69 1.32 6.43
N LEU A 25 1.18 0.09 6.54
CA LEU A 25 0.43 -0.54 5.46
C LEU A 25 -0.86 0.23 5.14
N ASP A 26 -1.61 0.63 6.17
CA ASP A 26 -2.83 1.40 5.99
C ASP A 26 -2.57 2.77 5.32
N ALA A 27 -1.54 3.48 5.79
CA ALA A 27 -1.13 4.76 5.18
C ALA A 27 -0.69 4.60 3.71
N ALA A 28 0.02 3.52 3.38
CA ALA A 28 0.41 3.24 2.00
C ALA A 28 -0.81 3.00 1.09
N LEU A 29 -1.77 2.20 1.54
CA LEU A 29 -3.01 1.92 0.79
C LEU A 29 -3.86 3.19 0.62
N GLU A 30 -3.95 4.02 1.65
CA GLU A 30 -4.65 5.31 1.59
C GLU A 30 -3.98 6.28 0.62
N GLY A 31 -2.64 6.38 0.68
CA GLY A 31 -1.85 7.20 -0.24
C GLY A 31 -2.05 6.81 -1.70
N ILE A 32 -2.00 5.50 -2.00
CA ILE A 32 -2.28 4.98 -3.35
C ILE A 32 -3.70 5.35 -3.78
N THR A 33 -4.68 5.12 -2.91
CA THR A 33 -6.10 5.43 -3.22
C THR A 33 -6.30 6.92 -3.48
N THR A 34 -5.68 7.79 -2.69
CA THR A 34 -5.77 9.24 -2.82
C THR A 34 -5.10 9.72 -4.10
N GLY A 35 -3.91 9.20 -4.42
CA GLY A 35 -3.23 9.50 -5.68
C GLY A 35 -4.05 9.05 -6.89
N LEU A 36 -4.65 7.87 -6.84
CA LEU A 36 -5.55 7.37 -7.89
C LEU A 36 -6.77 8.27 -8.10
N LYS A 37 -7.37 8.80 -7.02
CA LYS A 37 -8.50 9.73 -7.13
C LYS A 37 -8.11 11.08 -7.77
N LYS A 38 -6.90 11.57 -7.50
CA LYS A 38 -6.44 12.89 -7.96
C LYS A 38 -5.88 12.85 -9.38
N GLU A 39 -5.00 11.88 -9.65
CA GLU A 39 -4.20 11.84 -10.88
C GLU A 39 -4.59 10.68 -11.81
N GLY A 40 -5.49 9.78 -11.37
CA GLY A 40 -5.90 8.60 -12.12
C GLY A 40 -4.83 7.50 -12.19
N LYS A 41 -3.60 7.76 -11.74
CA LYS A 41 -2.47 6.83 -11.73
C LYS A 41 -1.55 7.06 -10.54
N VAL A 42 -0.88 6.01 -10.08
CA VAL A 42 0.20 6.05 -9.08
C VAL A 42 1.29 5.08 -9.49
N ALA A 43 2.52 5.56 -9.70
CA ALA A 43 3.66 4.73 -10.06
C ALA A 43 4.59 4.53 -8.85
N LEU A 44 4.83 3.27 -8.49
CA LEU A 44 5.82 2.87 -7.50
C LEU A 44 6.99 2.21 -8.23
N VAL A 45 8.04 2.98 -8.49
CA VAL A 45 9.21 2.53 -9.26
C VAL A 45 9.81 1.28 -8.63
N GLY A 46 10.10 0.26 -9.46
CA GLY A 46 10.61 -1.04 -9.01
C GLY A 46 9.55 -2.02 -8.51
N PHE A 47 8.28 -1.59 -8.37
CA PHE A 47 7.17 -2.47 -8.00
C PHE A 47 6.10 -2.55 -9.10
N GLY A 48 5.55 -1.40 -9.52
CA GLY A 48 4.50 -1.37 -10.53
C GLY A 48 3.75 -0.04 -10.59
N THR A 49 2.75 0.02 -11.47
CA THR A 49 1.87 1.21 -11.61
C THR A 49 0.42 0.81 -11.40
N PHE A 50 -0.27 1.57 -10.55
CA PHE A 50 -1.72 1.48 -10.35
C PHE A 50 -2.41 2.52 -11.24
N SER A 51 -3.55 2.16 -11.82
CA SER A 51 -4.37 3.05 -12.63
C SER A 51 -5.85 2.86 -12.33
N ALA A 52 -6.58 3.96 -12.11
CA ALA A 52 -8.03 3.92 -11.98
C ALA A 52 -8.65 3.81 -13.38
N LYS A 53 -9.51 2.80 -13.57
CA LYS A 53 -10.28 2.62 -14.81
C LYS A 53 -11.76 2.79 -14.51
N LYS A 54 -12.45 3.59 -15.31
CA LYS A 54 -13.92 3.58 -15.32
C LYS A 54 -14.38 2.24 -15.89
N ARG A 55 -15.29 1.58 -15.18
CA ARG A 55 -16.00 0.41 -15.71
C ARG A 55 -17.18 0.93 -16.54
N ALA A 56 -17.45 0.26 -17.66
CA ALA A 56 -18.60 0.54 -18.51
C ALA A 56 -19.91 0.19 -17.78
#